data_AF-A0A923QH66-F1
#
_entry.id   AF-A0A923QH66-F1
#
_cell.length_a   1.000
_cell.length_b   1.000
_cell.length_c   1.000
_cell.angle_alpha   90.00
_cell.angle_beta   90.00
_cell.angle_gamma   90.00
#
_symmetry.space_group_name_H-M   'P 1'
#
loop_
_entity.id
_entity.type
_entity.pdbx_description
1 polymer ?
#
loop_
_entity_poly.entity_id
_entity_poly.type
_entity_poly.pdbx_seq_one_letter_code
_entity_poly.pdbx_strand_id
1 'polypeptide(L)'
;MNPPGAKPGQGGEGAGLQQLWRQVCASRGTLAPDAAHLAGFIEGLDPPERNKLQSILALAARGREQPGDLSLVSWAASCTRPALLAQLAARGLVFTGAHLFACGLALRQEGWDMQARLAQLASRPEDVDALRALLPAAGPIEPDQAQAQAAPERPDETAVDDAAADEAFYPWPEDDHDDGAPGAQALGWQGEPMDGASAALGFNAPAALPMLPTRFAREQPLAFEAFSNAPKDEPLPGKARLRLRLFGASAAHTLEVTAHRRGGDFLGVQVLSIDSAHAFGSGEGYDWARKLVIQLTPEEMPGLIATLMGIKSSVRFGHHGARRDKFLEVRRQEGGLVIVTGEQATVYSVPVSTASVYYVLDLCCRAMSTGMGSSTEVDAPWRSVSDVLMLVRNAHGF
;
A
#
# COMPACT_ATOMS: atom_id res chain seq x y z
N MET A 1 21.51 46.13 -25.38
CA MET A 1 20.15 45.54 -25.48
C MET A 1 20.07 44.44 -24.42
N ASN A 2 19.28 44.65 -23.37
CA ASN A 2 19.09 43.65 -22.31
C ASN A 2 18.08 42.60 -22.81
N PRO A 3 18.29 41.30 -22.51
CA PRO A 3 17.32 40.27 -22.85
C PRO A 3 15.99 40.53 -22.11
N PRO A 4 14.84 40.24 -22.73
CA PRO A 4 13.53 40.47 -22.13
C PRO A 4 13.40 39.66 -20.85
N GLY A 5 13.01 40.35 -19.77
CA GLY A 5 13.04 39.85 -18.40
C GLY A 5 12.18 38.62 -18.16
N ALA A 6 12.80 37.57 -17.62
CA ALA A 6 12.10 36.47 -16.97
C ALA A 6 11.26 37.03 -15.81
N LYS A 7 9.96 36.72 -15.79
CA LYS A 7 9.05 37.17 -14.73
C LYS A 7 9.48 36.53 -13.40
N PRO A 8 9.95 37.32 -12.41
CA PRO A 8 10.37 36.80 -11.12
C PRO A 8 9.11 36.45 -10.30
N GLY A 9 8.71 35.18 -10.33
CA GLY A 9 7.57 34.71 -9.50
C GLY A 9 7.04 33.31 -9.79
N GLN A 10 7.27 32.74 -10.98
CA GLN A 10 6.64 31.46 -11.35
C GLN A 10 7.39 30.20 -10.86
N GLY A 11 8.69 30.30 -10.55
CA GLY A 11 9.50 29.13 -10.17
C GLY A 11 9.16 28.53 -8.79
N GLY A 12 8.66 29.35 -7.85
CA GLY A 12 8.40 28.90 -6.48
C GLY A 12 7.16 28.00 -6.34
N GLU A 13 6.09 28.31 -7.07
CA GLU A 13 4.85 27.53 -6.99
C GLU A 13 5.01 26.11 -7.54
N GLY A 14 5.79 25.96 -8.61
CA GLY A 14 6.07 24.65 -9.22
C GLY A 14 6.77 23.70 -8.26
N ALA A 15 7.83 24.17 -7.58
CA ALA A 15 8.59 23.35 -6.63
C ALA A 15 7.73 22.87 -5.44
N GLY A 16 6.87 23.75 -4.91
CA GLY A 16 5.94 23.39 -3.83
C GLY A 16 4.95 22.30 -4.24
N LEU A 17 4.41 22.39 -5.47
CA LEU A 17 3.50 21.37 -6.00
C LEU A 17 4.19 20.01 -6.20
N GLN A 18 5.44 20.00 -6.66
CA GLN A 18 6.24 18.77 -6.82
C GLN A 18 6.43 18.04 -5.48
N GLN A 19 6.82 18.79 -4.45
CA GLN A 19 7.05 18.23 -3.11
C GLN A 19 5.74 17.67 -2.52
N LEU A 20 4.65 18.44 -2.61
CA LEU A 20 3.34 18.02 -2.15
C LEU A 20 2.90 16.71 -2.83
N TRP A 21 3.12 16.59 -4.14
CA TRP A 21 2.75 15.40 -4.88
C TRP A 21 3.52 14.16 -4.39
N ARG A 22 4.85 14.24 -4.25
CA ARG A 22 5.66 13.13 -3.72
C ARG A 22 5.22 12.70 -2.33
N GLN A 23 4.91 13.67 -1.45
CA GLN A 23 4.39 13.39 -0.11
C GLN A 23 3.04 12.66 -0.16
N VAL A 24 2.12 13.10 -1.01
CA VAL A 24 0.82 12.43 -1.19
C VAL A 24 1.01 11.00 -1.67
N CYS A 25 1.83 10.77 -2.70
CA CYS A 25 2.09 9.43 -3.21
C CYS A 25 2.70 8.50 -2.15
N ALA A 26 3.68 8.99 -1.38
CA ALA A 26 4.28 8.22 -0.29
C ALA A 26 3.25 7.88 0.81
N SER A 27 2.42 8.84 1.21
CA SER A 27 1.44 8.68 2.29
C SER A 27 0.21 7.85 1.92
N ARG A 28 -0.18 7.85 0.63
CA ARG A 28 -1.36 7.14 0.11
C ARG A 28 -1.01 5.83 -0.60
N GLY A 29 0.27 5.54 -0.75
CA GLY A 29 0.73 4.36 -1.48
C GLY A 29 0.39 4.37 -2.96
N THR A 30 0.13 5.55 -3.54
CA THR A 30 -0.16 5.69 -4.97
C THR A 30 1.13 5.74 -5.80
N LEU A 31 0.99 5.60 -7.11
CA LEU A 31 2.11 5.67 -8.05
C LEU A 31 2.81 7.03 -7.94
N ALA A 32 4.13 7.02 -7.69
CA ALA A 32 4.93 8.24 -7.71
C ALA A 32 5.16 8.72 -9.15
N PRO A 33 5.16 10.06 -9.40
CA PRO A 33 5.54 10.60 -10.69
C PRO A 33 7.03 10.38 -10.98
N ASP A 34 7.37 10.30 -12.26
CA ASP A 34 8.74 10.24 -12.75
C ASP A 34 9.47 11.56 -12.45
N ALA A 35 10.54 11.49 -11.66
CA ALA A 35 11.22 12.68 -11.17
C ALA A 35 11.86 13.51 -12.28
N ALA A 36 12.31 12.89 -13.37
CA ALA A 36 12.97 13.58 -14.49
C ALA A 36 11.97 14.37 -15.34
N HIS A 37 10.70 13.94 -15.38
CA HIS A 37 9.68 14.54 -16.23
C HIS A 37 8.66 15.38 -15.45
N LEU A 38 8.69 15.32 -14.11
CA LEU A 38 7.70 15.98 -13.26
C LEU A 38 7.69 17.51 -13.42
N ALA A 39 8.86 18.15 -13.50
CA ALA A 39 8.94 19.60 -13.64
C ALA A 39 8.30 20.08 -14.97
N GLY A 40 8.73 19.49 -16.09
CA GLY A 40 8.17 19.81 -17.40
C GLY A 40 6.68 19.45 -17.53
N PHE A 41 6.23 18.38 -16.86
CA PHE A 41 4.81 18.05 -16.77
C PHE A 41 4.01 19.18 -16.10
N ILE A 42 4.43 19.65 -14.92
CA ILE A 42 3.71 20.71 -14.18
C ILE A 42 3.73 22.03 -14.95
N GLU A 43 4.88 22.38 -15.56
CA GLU A 43 5.02 23.59 -16.36
C GLU A 43 4.10 23.57 -17.58
N GLY A 44 3.96 22.42 -18.22
CA GLY A 44 3.09 22.21 -19.38
C GLY A 44 1.59 22.13 -19.06
N LEU A 45 1.19 22.07 -17.78
CA LEU A 45 -0.23 22.10 -17.42
C LEU A 45 -0.79 23.52 -17.58
N ASP A 46 -1.89 23.61 -18.30
CA ASP A 46 -2.74 24.78 -18.34
C ASP A 46 -3.32 25.10 -16.93
N PRO A 47 -3.70 26.36 -16.65
CA PRO A 47 -4.16 26.78 -15.33
C PRO A 47 -5.31 25.94 -14.73
N PRO A 48 -6.39 25.56 -15.46
CA PRO A 48 -7.47 24.79 -14.86
C PRO A 48 -7.03 23.38 -14.44
N GLU A 49 -6.22 22.70 -15.25
CA GLU A 49 -5.69 21.35 -14.98
C GLU A 49 -4.73 21.38 -13.80
N ARG A 50 -3.84 22.37 -13.76
CA ARG A 50 -2.92 22.59 -12.64
C ARG A 50 -3.67 22.84 -11.34
N ASN A 51 -4.66 23.73 -11.35
CA ASN A 51 -5.48 24.04 -10.18
C ASN A 51 -6.27 22.81 -9.71
N LYS A 52 -6.78 22.00 -10.63
CA LYS A 52 -7.49 20.76 -10.31
C LYS A 52 -6.56 19.75 -9.64
N LEU A 53 -5.38 19.52 -10.19
CA LEU A 53 -4.37 18.62 -9.62
C LEU A 53 -3.91 19.09 -8.24
N GLN A 54 -3.58 20.38 -8.09
CA GLN A 54 -3.17 20.98 -6.82
C GLN A 54 -4.25 20.86 -5.75
N SER A 55 -5.51 21.13 -6.10
CA SER A 55 -6.65 20.98 -5.18
C SER A 55 -6.77 19.55 -4.66
N ILE A 56 -6.69 18.56 -5.55
CA ILE A 56 -6.76 17.14 -5.19
C ILE A 56 -5.59 16.72 -4.32
N LEU A 57 -4.37 17.13 -4.65
CA LEU A 57 -3.19 16.84 -3.83
C LEU A 57 -3.31 17.48 -2.43
N ALA A 58 -3.82 18.71 -2.34
CA ALA A 58 -4.05 19.37 -1.06
C ALA A 58 -5.12 18.67 -0.21
N LEU A 59 -6.21 18.19 -0.83
CA LEU A 59 -7.22 17.38 -0.16
C LEU A 59 -6.65 16.04 0.32
N ALA A 60 -5.90 15.34 -0.55
CA ALA A 60 -5.28 14.05 -0.25
C ALA A 60 -4.24 14.13 0.87
N ALA A 61 -3.44 15.21 0.91
CA ALA A 61 -2.50 15.46 2.00
C ALA A 61 -3.21 15.63 3.35
N ARG A 62 -4.45 16.12 3.34
CA ARG A 62 -5.30 16.25 4.54
C ARG A 62 -6.21 15.05 4.77
N GLY A 63 -6.13 14.00 3.95
CA GLY A 63 -7.02 12.83 4.00
C GLY A 63 -8.48 13.14 3.67
N ARG A 64 -8.77 14.21 2.93
CA ARG A 64 -10.12 14.67 2.58
C ARG A 64 -10.44 14.49 1.09
N GLU A 65 -9.69 13.65 0.41
CA GLU A 65 -9.93 13.24 -0.96
C GLU A 65 -11.31 12.58 -1.11
N GLN A 66 -11.91 12.77 -2.28
CA GLN A 66 -13.17 12.14 -2.68
C GLN A 66 -12.90 10.79 -3.38
N PRO A 67 -13.90 9.90 -3.47
CA PRO A 67 -13.79 8.71 -4.30
C PRO A 67 -13.33 9.05 -5.73
N GLY A 68 -12.26 8.41 -6.19
CA GLY A 68 -11.67 8.63 -7.52
C GLY A 68 -10.65 9.77 -7.62
N ASP A 69 -10.39 10.54 -6.57
CA ASP A 69 -9.32 11.55 -6.56
C ASP A 69 -7.95 10.88 -6.62
N LEU A 70 -7.71 9.82 -5.83
CA LEU A 70 -6.43 9.10 -5.85
C LEU A 70 -6.16 8.39 -7.18
N SER A 71 -7.21 7.93 -7.87
CA SER A 71 -7.04 7.40 -9.23
C SER A 71 -6.63 8.51 -10.21
N LEU A 72 -7.06 9.75 -10.00
CA LEU A 72 -6.60 10.89 -10.80
C LEU A 72 -5.13 11.21 -10.54
N VAL A 73 -4.70 11.16 -9.28
CA VAL A 73 -3.28 11.36 -8.91
C VAL A 73 -2.40 10.28 -9.56
N SER A 74 -2.84 9.03 -9.51
CA SER A 74 -2.16 7.90 -10.16
C SER A 74 -2.12 8.06 -11.69
N TRP A 75 -3.20 8.56 -12.28
CA TRP A 75 -3.27 8.88 -13.71
C TRP A 75 -2.26 9.97 -14.09
N ALA A 76 -2.25 11.10 -13.36
CA ALA A 76 -1.30 12.17 -13.57
C ALA A 76 0.16 11.69 -13.48
N ALA A 77 0.45 10.78 -12.54
CA ALA A 77 1.79 10.21 -12.39
C ALA A 77 2.13 9.31 -13.57
N SER A 78 1.18 8.56 -14.11
CA SER A 78 1.35 7.75 -15.32
C SER A 78 1.70 8.61 -16.54
N CYS A 79 1.09 9.81 -16.66
CA CYS A 79 1.40 10.76 -17.74
C CYS A 79 2.84 11.30 -17.71
N THR A 80 3.55 11.19 -16.59
CA THR A 80 4.97 11.59 -16.50
C THR A 80 5.93 10.52 -17.04
N ARG A 81 5.45 9.31 -17.38
CA ARG A 81 6.31 8.18 -17.75
C ARG A 81 6.56 8.12 -19.27
N PRO A 82 7.84 8.09 -19.71
CA PRO A 82 8.17 7.97 -21.13
C PRO A 82 7.62 6.72 -21.80
N ALA A 83 7.56 5.59 -21.07
CA ALA A 83 7.07 4.33 -21.61
C ALA A 83 5.61 4.41 -22.10
N LEU A 84 4.75 5.12 -21.34
CA LEU A 84 3.36 5.32 -21.75
C LEU A 84 3.27 6.21 -22.99
N LEU A 85 4.05 7.29 -23.04
CA LEU A 85 4.08 8.19 -24.20
C LEU A 85 4.61 7.48 -25.46
N ALA A 86 5.64 6.65 -25.32
CA ALA A 86 6.17 5.83 -26.41
C ALA A 86 5.14 4.80 -26.91
N GLN A 87 4.37 4.19 -26.00
CA GLN A 87 3.29 3.26 -26.35
C GLN A 87 2.17 3.94 -27.16
N LEU A 88 1.85 5.18 -26.86
CA LEU A 88 0.89 5.99 -27.62
C LEU A 88 1.48 6.43 -28.97
N ALA A 89 2.74 6.87 -28.98
CA ALA A 89 3.45 7.28 -30.20
C ALA A 89 3.55 6.12 -31.22
N ALA A 90 3.78 4.89 -30.75
CA ALA A 90 3.76 3.69 -31.60
C ALA A 90 2.41 3.43 -32.29
N ARG A 91 1.33 4.07 -31.83
CA ARG A 91 -0.02 4.04 -32.43
C ARG A 91 -0.36 5.32 -33.21
N GLY A 92 0.64 6.16 -33.48
CA GLY A 92 0.46 7.44 -34.17
C GLY A 92 -0.21 8.52 -33.31
N LEU A 93 -0.22 8.37 -31.98
CA LEU A 93 -0.73 9.37 -31.05
C LEU A 93 0.43 10.09 -30.36
N VAL A 94 0.66 11.35 -30.70
CA VAL A 94 1.76 12.15 -30.14
C VAL A 94 1.22 13.08 -29.07
N PHE A 95 1.52 12.79 -27.81
CA PHE A 95 1.12 13.60 -26.66
C PHE A 95 2.33 14.07 -25.86
N THR A 96 2.24 15.27 -25.29
CA THR A 96 3.01 15.60 -24.09
C THR A 96 2.29 15.00 -22.88
N GLY A 97 3.02 14.77 -21.77
CA GLY A 97 2.38 14.29 -20.54
C GLY A 97 1.23 15.20 -20.08
N ALA A 98 1.40 16.53 -20.18
CA ALA A 98 0.39 17.51 -19.80
C ALA A 98 -0.86 17.45 -20.69
N HIS A 99 -0.69 17.38 -22.03
CA HIS A 99 -1.82 17.23 -22.95
C HIS A 99 -2.58 15.92 -22.69
N LEU A 100 -1.87 14.82 -22.48
CA LEU A 100 -2.50 13.53 -22.18
C LEU A 100 -3.32 13.60 -20.88
N PHE A 101 -2.81 14.27 -19.85
CA PHE A 101 -3.54 14.48 -18.61
C PHE A 101 -4.82 15.30 -18.82
N ALA A 102 -4.75 16.40 -19.59
CA ALA A 102 -5.91 17.23 -19.94
C ALA A 102 -6.98 16.43 -20.71
N CYS A 103 -6.59 15.65 -21.72
CA CYS A 103 -7.51 14.75 -22.43
C CYS A 103 -8.16 13.75 -21.47
N GLY A 104 -7.38 13.17 -20.55
CA GLY A 104 -7.90 12.25 -19.55
C GLY A 104 -8.89 12.90 -18.58
N LEU A 105 -8.73 14.18 -18.26
CA LEU A 105 -9.70 14.94 -17.46
C LEU A 105 -11.03 15.13 -18.19
N ALA A 106 -10.99 15.43 -19.50
CA ALA A 106 -12.19 15.55 -20.31
C ALA A 106 -12.93 14.21 -20.43
N LEU A 107 -12.22 13.14 -20.81
CA LEU A 107 -12.78 11.79 -20.96
C LEU A 107 -13.38 11.25 -19.66
N ARG A 108 -12.78 11.56 -18.50
CA ARG A 108 -13.34 11.15 -17.19
C ARG A 108 -14.71 11.75 -16.91
N GLN A 109 -15.02 12.95 -17.45
CA GLN A 109 -16.36 13.54 -17.32
C GLN A 109 -17.40 12.75 -18.12
N GLU A 110 -16.96 12.04 -19.15
CA GLU A 110 -17.76 11.10 -19.94
C GLU A 110 -17.76 9.68 -19.35
N GLY A 111 -17.23 9.50 -18.13
CA GLY A 111 -17.21 8.21 -17.42
C GLY A 111 -16.06 7.27 -17.83
N TRP A 112 -15.02 7.77 -18.51
CA TRP A 112 -13.87 6.95 -18.85
C TRP A 112 -12.99 6.66 -17.64
N ASP A 113 -12.62 5.38 -17.46
CA ASP A 113 -11.46 5.01 -16.64
C ASP A 113 -10.22 4.95 -17.54
N MET A 114 -9.40 6.01 -17.48
CA MET A 114 -8.21 6.15 -18.32
C MET A 114 -7.22 4.99 -18.14
N GLN A 115 -7.05 4.49 -16.92
CA GLN A 115 -6.06 3.44 -16.66
C GLN A 115 -6.53 2.10 -17.26
N ALA A 116 -7.81 1.78 -17.11
CA ALA A 116 -8.40 0.58 -17.71
C ALA A 116 -8.39 0.65 -19.24
N ARG A 117 -8.76 1.80 -19.82
CA ARG A 117 -8.82 2.00 -21.27
C ARG A 117 -7.45 1.92 -21.93
N LEU A 118 -6.43 2.53 -21.33
CA LEU A 118 -5.06 2.45 -21.84
C LEU A 118 -4.50 1.03 -21.84
N ALA A 119 -4.82 0.23 -20.82
CA ALA A 119 -4.47 -1.18 -20.78
C ALA A 119 -5.14 -1.99 -21.91
N GLN A 120 -6.28 -1.52 -22.43
CA GLN A 120 -7.07 -2.17 -23.48
C GLN A 120 -6.81 -1.59 -24.89
N LEU A 121 -5.92 -0.62 -25.05
CA LEU A 121 -5.63 0.01 -26.35
C LEU A 121 -5.20 -0.96 -27.45
N ALA A 122 -4.64 -2.13 -27.08
CA ALA A 122 -4.29 -3.16 -28.07
C ALA A 122 -5.52 -3.87 -28.66
N SER A 123 -6.59 -3.99 -27.87
CA SER A 123 -7.80 -4.73 -28.24
C SER A 123 -8.98 -3.83 -28.64
N ARG A 124 -8.84 -2.51 -28.49
CA ARG A 124 -9.93 -1.53 -28.67
C ARG A 124 -9.50 -0.37 -29.57
N PRO A 125 -9.57 -0.52 -30.91
CA PRO A 125 -9.18 0.55 -31.84
C PRO A 125 -10.05 1.81 -31.68
N GLU A 126 -11.29 1.68 -31.23
CA GLU A 126 -12.18 2.82 -30.96
C GLU A 126 -11.64 3.75 -29.87
N ASP A 127 -10.86 3.22 -28.91
CA ASP A 127 -10.23 4.03 -27.86
C ASP A 127 -9.08 4.87 -28.43
N VAL A 128 -8.38 4.36 -29.45
CA VAL A 128 -7.34 5.11 -30.17
C VAL A 128 -7.97 6.26 -30.95
N ASP A 129 -9.12 6.03 -31.58
CA ASP A 129 -9.83 7.04 -32.35
C ASP A 129 -10.40 8.15 -31.46
N ALA A 130 -10.93 7.79 -30.28
CA ALA A 130 -11.38 8.77 -29.28
C ALA A 130 -10.23 9.66 -28.78
N LEU A 131 -9.06 9.07 -28.49
CA LEU A 131 -7.87 9.84 -28.12
C LEU A 131 -7.38 10.70 -29.28
N ARG A 132 -7.45 10.21 -30.52
CA ARG A 132 -7.06 10.97 -31.71
C ARG A 132 -7.95 12.19 -31.93
N ALA A 133 -9.26 12.06 -31.68
CA ALA A 133 -10.20 13.18 -31.79
C ALA A 133 -9.94 14.31 -30.78
N LEU A 134 -9.27 14.00 -29.67
CA LEU A 134 -8.89 14.95 -28.62
C LEU A 134 -7.45 15.48 -28.76
N LEU A 135 -6.68 14.99 -29.73
CA LEU A 135 -5.38 15.59 -30.02
C LEU A 135 -5.61 17.06 -30.42
N PRO A 136 -4.84 18.01 -29.88
CA PRO A 136 -4.87 19.37 -30.38
C PRO A 136 -4.63 19.30 -31.89
N ALA A 137 -5.52 19.93 -32.67
CA ALA A 137 -5.31 20.06 -34.11
C ALA A 137 -3.89 20.58 -34.29
N ALA A 138 -3.01 19.76 -34.88
CA ALA A 138 -1.60 20.07 -34.94
C ALA A 138 -1.46 21.48 -35.51
N GLY A 139 -1.11 22.44 -34.66
CA GLY A 139 -0.72 23.76 -35.12
C GLY A 139 0.40 23.52 -36.15
N PRO A 140 0.44 24.29 -37.25
CA PRO A 140 1.50 24.15 -38.23
C PRO A 140 2.84 24.13 -37.50
N ILE A 141 3.50 22.98 -37.49
CA ILE A 141 4.80 22.81 -36.84
C ILE A 141 5.74 23.71 -37.64
N GLU A 142 6.15 24.83 -37.06
CA GLU A 142 7.19 25.66 -37.68
C GLU A 142 8.44 24.78 -37.82
N PRO A 143 8.93 24.57 -39.06
CA PRO A 143 9.99 23.60 -39.33
C PRO A 143 11.32 23.92 -38.63
N ASP A 144 11.48 25.10 -38.04
CA ASP A 144 12.69 25.54 -37.34
C ASP A 144 12.88 24.92 -35.94
N GLN A 145 11.85 24.35 -35.30
CA GLN A 145 12.01 23.75 -33.96
C GLN A 145 12.44 22.28 -33.98
N ALA A 146 12.38 21.59 -35.11
CA ALA A 146 12.73 20.18 -35.22
C ALA A 146 14.24 19.91 -35.30
N GLN A 147 15.08 20.93 -35.55
CA GLN A 147 16.55 20.78 -35.64
C GLN A 147 17.30 21.11 -34.34
N ALA A 148 16.66 21.70 -33.33
CA ALA A 148 17.34 22.11 -32.09
C ALA A 148 17.40 21.02 -30.98
N GLN A 149 16.83 19.83 -31.21
CA GLN A 149 16.86 18.70 -30.24
C GLN A 149 17.67 17.49 -30.72
N ALA A 150 18.41 17.61 -31.82
CA ALA A 150 19.36 16.58 -32.25
C ALA A 150 20.70 16.74 -31.50
N ALA A 151 20.92 15.84 -30.53
CA ALA A 151 22.20 15.43 -29.94
C ALA A 151 23.12 16.51 -29.31
N PRO A 152 23.39 16.48 -27.99
CA PRO A 152 24.55 17.17 -27.46
C PRO A 152 25.82 16.45 -27.94
N GLU A 153 26.74 17.21 -28.53
CA GLU A 153 28.11 16.77 -28.83
C GLU A 153 28.76 16.20 -27.57
N ARG A 154 29.33 15.00 -27.68
CA ARG A 154 30.17 14.38 -26.64
C ARG A 154 31.37 15.29 -26.36
N PRO A 155 31.62 15.70 -25.10
CA PRO A 155 32.90 16.27 -24.73
C PRO A 155 33.98 15.19 -24.76
N ASP A 156 35.16 15.56 -25.27
CA ASP A 156 36.39 14.77 -25.29
C ASP A 156 36.73 14.22 -23.90
N GLU A 157 36.81 12.89 -23.79
CA GLU A 157 37.33 12.18 -22.62
C GLU A 157 38.86 12.23 -22.63
N THR A 158 39.46 13.17 -21.91
CA THR A 158 40.80 12.99 -21.33
C THR A 158 40.90 13.65 -19.96
N ALA A 159 41.52 12.92 -19.02
CA ALA A 159 41.97 13.29 -17.66
C ALA A 159 41.08 12.91 -16.46
N VAL A 160 41.34 11.69 -15.94
CA VAL A 160 41.75 11.34 -14.57
C VAL A 160 41.15 12.16 -13.40
N ASP A 161 40.37 11.52 -12.51
CA ASP A 161 40.81 11.32 -11.12
C ASP A 161 39.95 10.27 -10.37
N ASP A 162 40.66 9.36 -9.70
CA ASP A 162 40.14 8.41 -8.72
C ASP A 162 39.61 9.16 -7.49
N ALA A 163 38.31 9.04 -7.23
CA ALA A 163 37.75 9.33 -5.91
C ALA A 163 36.55 8.42 -5.64
N ALA A 164 36.80 7.38 -4.85
CA ALA A 164 35.79 6.64 -4.13
C ALA A 164 34.95 7.61 -3.29
N ALA A 165 33.63 7.58 -3.46
CA ALA A 165 32.70 8.25 -2.57
C ALA A 165 31.57 7.27 -2.24
N ASP A 166 31.50 6.96 -0.95
CA ASP A 166 30.59 6.07 -0.26
C ASP A 166 29.12 6.33 -0.59
N GLU A 167 28.36 5.23 -0.75
CA GLU A 167 26.91 5.26 -0.61
C GLU A 167 26.57 5.75 0.80
N ALA A 168 25.99 6.94 0.87
CA ALA A 168 25.44 7.51 2.10
C ALA A 168 24.25 6.67 2.57
N PHE A 169 24.56 5.69 3.42
CA PHE A 169 23.65 5.07 4.36
C PHE A 169 23.02 6.18 5.22
N TYR A 170 21.69 6.26 5.25
CA TYR A 170 20.97 7.15 6.17
C TYR A 170 20.80 6.42 7.52
N PRO A 171 21.58 6.75 8.57
CA PRO A 171 21.23 6.29 9.92
C PRO A 171 20.02 7.10 10.41
N TRP A 172 19.01 6.41 10.91
CA TRP A 172 17.98 7.04 11.74
C TRP A 172 18.63 7.56 13.02
N PRO A 173 18.13 8.66 13.61
CA PRO A 173 18.64 9.18 14.87
C PRO A 173 18.53 8.10 15.95
N GLU A 174 19.68 7.72 16.51
CA GLU A 174 19.72 7.03 17.79
C GLU A 174 19.19 8.02 18.82
N ASP A 175 18.13 7.62 19.54
CA ASP A 175 17.63 8.35 20.69
C ASP A 175 18.72 8.32 21.78
N ASP A 176 19.59 9.34 21.78
CA ASP A 176 20.41 9.73 22.92
C ASP A 176 19.47 10.20 24.04
N HIS A 177 18.98 9.26 24.84
CA HIS A 177 18.53 9.52 26.19
C HIS A 177 19.70 9.29 27.16
N ASP A 178 20.60 10.27 27.20
CA ASP A 178 21.40 10.59 28.37
C ASP A 178 20.60 11.58 29.22
N ASP A 179 19.89 11.08 30.23
CA ASP A 179 19.43 11.88 31.35
C ASP A 179 19.75 11.13 32.65
N GLY A 180 20.69 11.71 33.38
CA GLY A 180 21.37 11.11 34.52
C GLY A 180 20.49 10.77 35.72
N ALA A 181 20.83 9.66 36.37
CA ALA A 181 20.37 9.33 37.70
C ALA A 181 21.35 9.88 38.76
N PRO A 182 20.90 10.64 39.77
CA PRO A 182 21.70 10.93 40.94
C PRO A 182 21.66 9.72 41.90
N GLY A 183 22.81 9.46 42.52
CA GLY A 183 23.12 8.22 43.22
C GLY A 183 22.21 7.86 44.40
N ALA A 184 22.10 6.54 44.62
CA ALA A 184 21.71 5.97 45.89
C ALA A 184 22.34 4.57 46.05
N GLN A 185 23.32 4.52 46.96
CA GLN A 185 23.58 3.46 47.92
C GLN A 185 23.71 2.01 47.41
N ALA A 186 24.97 1.57 47.38
CA ALA A 186 25.37 0.18 47.45
C ALA A 186 24.83 -0.48 48.73
N LEU A 187 23.97 -1.48 48.56
CA LEU A 187 23.67 -2.49 49.59
C LEU A 187 24.31 -3.81 49.16
N GLY A 188 25.18 -4.31 50.03
CA GLY A 188 26.00 -5.49 49.83
C GLY A 188 25.18 -6.77 49.70
N TRP A 189 25.55 -7.58 48.71
CA TRP A 189 25.18 -8.98 48.65
C TRP A 189 26.29 -9.78 49.32
N GLN A 190 26.07 -10.13 50.58
CA GLN A 190 26.84 -11.15 51.28
C GLN A 190 26.55 -12.49 50.63
N GLY A 191 27.62 -13.18 50.21
CA GLY A 191 27.55 -14.57 49.79
C GLY A 191 27.26 -15.47 50.99
N GLU A 192 26.31 -16.37 50.83
CA GLU A 192 26.15 -17.52 51.71
C GLU A 192 26.70 -18.80 51.05
N PRO A 193 27.23 -19.72 51.86
CA PRO A 193 28.04 -20.84 51.40
C PRO A 193 27.20 -22.05 50.99
N MET A 194 27.71 -22.79 50.01
CA MET A 194 27.25 -24.14 49.66
C MET A 194 28.01 -25.18 50.48
N ASP A 195 27.31 -25.82 51.41
CA ASP A 195 27.57 -27.15 51.96
C ASP A 195 26.18 -27.83 51.98
N GLY A 196 25.90 -29.02 51.43
CA GLY A 196 26.69 -30.24 51.35
C GLY A 196 25.96 -31.32 52.15
N ALA A 197 25.16 -32.20 51.50
CA ALA A 197 24.77 -33.49 52.09
C ALA A 197 24.22 -34.49 51.05
N SER A 198 24.93 -35.62 51.01
CA SER A 198 24.79 -36.84 50.22
C SER A 198 23.56 -37.73 50.50
N ALA A 199 23.43 -38.72 49.59
CA ALA A 199 22.95 -40.10 49.75
C ALA A 199 21.44 -40.34 49.54
N ALA A 200 20.99 -40.88 48.41
CA ALA A 200 21.14 -42.26 47.87
C ALA A 200 20.16 -43.27 48.50
N LEU A 201 19.40 -43.95 47.62
CA LEU A 201 18.66 -45.24 47.67
C LEU A 201 17.52 -45.07 46.62
N GLY A 202 17.23 -45.91 45.63
CA GLY A 202 17.58 -47.28 45.30
C GLY A 202 16.31 -47.96 44.72
N PHE A 203 16.43 -48.54 43.51
CA PHE A 203 15.63 -49.62 42.90
C PHE A 203 14.34 -49.39 42.06
N ASN A 204 14.43 -49.92 40.83
CA ASN A 204 13.51 -50.78 40.05
C ASN A 204 12.34 -50.24 39.19
N ALA A 205 12.59 -50.31 37.86
CA ALA A 205 11.81 -51.00 36.81
C ALA A 205 10.47 -50.38 36.29
N PRO A 206 10.08 -50.69 35.02
CA PRO A 206 9.49 -49.73 34.09
C PRO A 206 7.97 -49.66 34.16
N ALA A 207 7.42 -48.45 34.07
CA ALA A 207 5.99 -48.21 33.92
C ALA A 207 5.69 -47.52 32.59
N ALA A 208 4.71 -48.07 31.90
CA ALA A 208 4.24 -47.70 30.58
C ALA A 208 3.83 -46.23 30.48
N LEU A 209 4.09 -45.62 29.32
CA LEU A 209 3.61 -44.30 28.95
C LEU A 209 2.08 -44.32 28.78
N PRO A 210 1.31 -43.52 29.54
CA PRO A 210 -0.08 -43.26 29.19
C PRO A 210 -0.13 -42.27 28.01
N MET A 211 -0.74 -42.69 26.90
CA MET A 211 -1.16 -41.79 25.83
C MET A 211 -2.06 -40.69 26.40
N LEU A 212 -1.65 -39.44 26.25
CA LEU A 212 -2.49 -38.28 26.56
C LEU A 212 -3.52 -38.08 25.43
N PRO A 213 -4.83 -38.04 25.73
CA PRO A 213 -5.86 -37.76 24.75
C PRO A 213 -5.79 -36.30 24.27
N THR A 214 -5.93 -36.11 22.96
CA THR A 214 -6.03 -34.82 22.28
C THR A 214 -7.18 -33.99 22.84
N ARG A 215 -6.84 -32.86 23.45
CA ARG A 215 -7.74 -31.93 24.14
C ARG A 215 -8.48 -31.01 23.16
N PHE A 216 -9.29 -31.58 22.28
CA PHE A 216 -10.32 -30.85 21.50
C PHE A 216 -11.67 -31.55 21.67
N ALA A 217 -12.16 -31.63 22.90
CA ALA A 217 -13.54 -32.01 23.20
C ALA A 217 -13.93 -31.51 24.61
N ARG A 218 -14.80 -30.51 24.65
CA ARG A 218 -15.81 -30.15 25.68
C ARG A 218 -16.01 -28.65 25.69
N GLU A 219 -17.14 -28.16 25.20
CA GLU A 219 -18.48 -28.08 25.85
C GLU A 219 -18.72 -26.61 26.22
N GLN A 220 -19.72 -26.01 25.58
CA GLN A 220 -20.27 -24.71 25.96
C GLN A 220 -20.90 -24.79 27.35
N PRO A 221 -20.77 -23.71 28.14
CA PRO A 221 -21.84 -23.33 29.04
C PRO A 221 -22.49 -22.00 28.62
N LEU A 222 -23.80 -22.00 28.82
CA LEU A 222 -24.78 -20.95 28.56
C LEU A 222 -24.55 -19.66 29.37
N ALA A 223 -25.02 -18.58 28.74
CA ALA A 223 -25.66 -17.40 29.33
C ALA A 223 -24.85 -16.43 30.21
N PHE A 224 -24.52 -15.28 29.61
CA PHE A 224 -24.71 -13.98 30.26
C PHE A 224 -25.31 -13.01 29.22
N GLU A 225 -26.59 -12.68 29.40
CA GLU A 225 -27.22 -11.52 28.80
C GLU A 225 -26.92 -10.30 29.69
N ALA A 226 -26.42 -9.20 29.12
CA ALA A 226 -27.22 -7.97 28.93
C ALA A 226 -26.35 -6.76 28.52
N PHE A 227 -26.93 -5.98 27.59
CA PHE A 227 -26.64 -4.59 27.20
C PHE A 227 -25.43 -4.29 26.29
N SER A 228 -25.67 -4.41 24.98
CA SER A 228 -25.31 -3.34 24.04
C SER A 228 -26.19 -3.44 22.78
N ASN A 229 -27.06 -2.44 22.58
CA ASN A 229 -27.90 -2.30 21.39
C ASN A 229 -27.03 -1.84 20.20
N ALA A 230 -26.48 -2.80 19.48
CA ALA A 230 -26.08 -2.63 18.08
C ALA A 230 -26.71 -3.79 17.29
N PRO A 231 -27.24 -3.57 16.07
CA PRO A 231 -27.82 -4.65 15.28
C PRO A 231 -26.74 -5.71 15.03
N LYS A 232 -26.94 -6.89 15.65
CA LYS A 232 -26.17 -8.09 15.31
C LYS A 232 -26.68 -8.56 13.95
N ASP A 233 -25.89 -8.31 12.92
CA ASP A 233 -25.95 -9.11 11.70
C ASP A 233 -25.59 -10.55 12.07
N GLU A 234 -26.57 -11.32 12.54
CA GLU A 234 -26.41 -12.77 12.60
C GLU A 234 -26.23 -13.27 11.16
N PRO A 235 -25.12 -13.95 10.86
CA PRO A 235 -24.86 -14.41 9.51
C PRO A 235 -25.92 -15.45 9.14
N LEU A 236 -26.60 -15.22 8.02
CA LEU A 236 -27.46 -16.21 7.37
C LEU A 236 -26.71 -17.55 7.31
N PRO A 237 -27.32 -18.65 7.79
CA PRO A 237 -26.71 -19.96 7.75
C PRO A 237 -26.50 -20.36 6.28
N GLY A 238 -25.25 -20.42 5.79
CA GLY A 238 -25.00 -21.05 4.49
C GLY A 238 -23.71 -20.75 3.73
N LYS A 239 -23.06 -19.58 3.89
CA LYS A 239 -21.83 -19.28 3.12
C LYS A 239 -20.60 -19.39 4.03
N ALA A 240 -19.83 -20.47 3.87
CA ALA A 240 -18.56 -20.65 4.57
C ALA A 240 -17.65 -19.45 4.28
N ARG A 241 -17.34 -18.66 5.31
CA ARG A 241 -16.44 -17.52 5.19
C ARG A 241 -15.00 -18.00 5.30
N LEU A 242 -14.21 -17.73 4.28
CA LEU A 242 -12.78 -18.04 4.31
C LEU A 242 -12.09 -17.11 5.30
N ARG A 243 -11.52 -17.69 6.35
CA ARG A 243 -10.84 -16.97 7.43
C ARG A 243 -9.48 -17.59 7.68
N LEU A 244 -8.44 -16.77 7.67
CA LEU A 244 -7.08 -17.16 8.02
C LEU A 244 -6.73 -16.59 9.40
N ARG A 245 -6.16 -17.41 10.27
CA ARG A 245 -5.66 -16.99 11.59
C ARG A 245 -4.16 -17.15 11.63
N LEU A 246 -3.48 -16.09 12.05
CA LEU A 246 -2.05 -16.00 12.19
C LEU A 246 -1.74 -15.70 13.67
N PHE A 247 -0.79 -16.42 14.25
CA PHE A 247 -0.47 -16.34 15.66
C PHE A 247 1.01 -16.02 15.83
N GLY A 248 1.32 -15.02 16.64
CA GLY A 248 2.66 -14.63 17.04
C GLY A 248 2.77 -14.57 18.57
N ALA A 249 3.99 -14.34 19.08
CA ALA A 249 4.23 -14.32 20.53
C ALA A 249 3.50 -13.17 21.25
N SER A 250 3.41 -12.00 20.62
CA SER A 250 2.84 -10.77 21.23
C SER A 250 1.47 -10.38 20.67
N ALA A 251 1.04 -10.98 19.56
CA ALA A 251 -0.22 -10.66 18.90
C ALA A 251 -0.73 -11.81 18.02
N ALA A 252 -2.00 -11.74 17.64
CA ALA A 252 -2.62 -12.58 16.62
C ALA A 252 -3.42 -11.73 15.63
N HIS A 253 -3.45 -12.16 14.38
CA HIS A 253 -4.26 -11.58 13.31
C HIS A 253 -5.30 -12.57 12.80
N THR A 254 -6.53 -12.14 12.62
CA THR A 254 -7.56 -12.85 11.87
C THR A 254 -7.85 -12.08 10.59
N LEU A 255 -7.64 -12.71 9.43
CA LEU A 255 -7.86 -12.14 8.11
C LEU A 255 -9.12 -12.76 7.51
N GLU A 256 -10.03 -11.94 6.99
CA GLU A 256 -11.30 -12.39 6.42
C GLU A 256 -11.73 -11.46 5.27
N VAL A 257 -12.27 -12.01 4.19
CA VAL A 257 -12.93 -11.22 3.14
C VAL A 257 -14.33 -10.84 3.61
N THR A 258 -14.60 -9.55 3.66
CA THR A 258 -15.86 -8.99 4.18
C THR A 258 -16.37 -7.88 3.26
N ALA A 259 -17.66 -7.56 3.38
CA ALA A 259 -18.18 -6.36 2.74
C ALA A 259 -17.60 -5.08 3.39
N HIS A 260 -17.42 -4.04 2.58
CA HIS A 260 -16.96 -2.74 3.08
C HIS A 260 -17.96 -2.13 4.09
N ARG A 261 -17.50 -1.75 5.29
CA ARG A 261 -18.37 -1.28 6.39
C ARG A 261 -19.17 -0.01 6.11
N ARG A 262 -18.72 0.85 5.19
CA ARG A 262 -19.44 2.09 4.84
C ARG A 262 -20.67 1.88 3.96
N GLY A 263 -21.02 0.64 3.60
CA GLY A 263 -22.38 0.17 3.30
C GLY A 263 -23.15 0.73 2.09
N GLY A 264 -22.96 2.00 1.69
CA GLY A 264 -23.71 2.63 0.59
C GLY A 264 -22.83 3.05 -0.58
N ASP A 265 -21.68 3.67 -0.30
CA ASP A 265 -20.88 4.34 -1.35
C ASP A 265 -19.92 3.40 -2.10
N PHE A 266 -19.74 2.18 -1.60
CA PHE A 266 -18.74 1.23 -2.12
C PHE A 266 -19.36 0.07 -2.91
N LEU A 267 -20.59 0.18 -3.42
CA LEU A 267 -21.16 -0.74 -4.44
C LEU A 267 -20.92 -2.24 -4.22
N GLY A 268 -21.02 -2.74 -2.98
CA GLY A 268 -20.81 -4.16 -2.66
C GLY A 268 -19.37 -4.65 -2.81
N VAL A 269 -18.40 -3.73 -2.85
CA VAL A 269 -16.96 -4.04 -2.86
C VAL A 269 -16.58 -4.88 -1.64
N GLN A 270 -15.91 -6.00 -1.92
CA GLN A 270 -15.29 -6.83 -0.90
C GLN A 270 -13.93 -6.24 -0.51
N VAL A 271 -13.65 -6.31 0.78
CA VAL A 271 -12.39 -5.85 1.39
C VAL A 271 -11.77 -6.96 2.22
N LEU A 272 -10.45 -6.88 2.41
CA LEU A 272 -9.76 -7.72 3.36
C LEU A 272 -9.80 -7.06 4.74
N SER A 273 -10.53 -7.65 5.68
CA SER A 273 -10.54 -7.23 7.09
C SER A 273 -9.44 -7.95 7.84
N ILE A 274 -8.69 -7.19 8.65
CA ILE A 274 -7.65 -7.68 9.55
C ILE A 274 -8.04 -7.28 10.96
N ASP A 275 -8.34 -8.28 11.78
CA ASP A 275 -8.61 -8.16 13.19
C ASP A 275 -7.33 -8.54 13.97
N SER A 276 -6.80 -7.63 14.78
CA SER A 276 -5.54 -7.80 15.50
C SER A 276 -5.77 -7.75 17.01
N ALA A 277 -5.26 -8.73 17.74
CA ALA A 277 -5.39 -8.83 19.19
C ALA A 277 -4.03 -9.06 19.85
N HIS A 278 -3.79 -8.44 21.01
CA HIS A 278 -2.58 -8.67 21.79
C HIS A 278 -2.63 -10.02 22.49
N ALA A 279 -1.47 -10.67 22.63
CA ALA A 279 -1.36 -11.83 23.48
C ALA A 279 -1.56 -11.44 24.95
N PHE A 280 -2.18 -12.31 25.73
CA PHE A 280 -2.09 -12.21 27.18
C PHE A 280 -0.63 -12.50 27.59
N GLY A 281 -0.06 -11.72 28.51
CA GLY A 281 1.34 -11.84 28.91
C GLY A 281 1.75 -13.22 29.45
N SER A 282 0.79 -14.08 29.82
CA SER A 282 0.98 -15.46 30.25
C SER A 282 1.00 -16.50 29.11
N GLY A 283 0.81 -16.09 27.85
CA GLY A 283 0.71 -17.00 26.70
C GLY A 283 -0.63 -17.75 26.58
N GLU A 284 -1.61 -17.45 27.43
CA GLU A 284 -2.92 -18.12 27.49
C GLU A 284 -3.97 -17.54 26.52
N GLY A 285 -3.54 -17.07 25.35
CA GLY A 285 -4.44 -16.58 24.29
C GLY A 285 -4.31 -15.10 24.01
N TYR A 286 -5.37 -14.49 23.48
CA TYR A 286 -5.35 -13.13 22.92
C TYR A 286 -6.58 -12.32 23.32
N ASP A 287 -6.40 -11.03 23.59
CA ASP A 287 -7.46 -10.10 23.96
C ASP A 287 -8.26 -9.63 22.73
N TRP A 288 -9.15 -10.49 22.25
CA TRP A 288 -10.06 -10.16 21.13
C TRP A 288 -11.12 -9.13 21.49
N ALA A 289 -11.35 -8.87 22.79
CA ALA A 289 -12.31 -7.84 23.23
C ALA A 289 -11.79 -6.44 22.94
N ARG A 290 -10.46 -6.24 22.98
CA ARG A 290 -9.77 -4.98 22.63
C ARG A 290 -9.03 -5.05 21.30
N LYS A 291 -9.61 -5.77 20.33
CA LYS A 291 -8.98 -5.91 19.01
C LYS A 291 -8.96 -4.61 18.21
N LEU A 292 -7.88 -4.40 17.48
CA LEU A 292 -7.79 -3.42 16.40
C LEU A 292 -8.40 -4.02 15.13
N VAL A 293 -9.18 -3.25 14.38
CA VAL A 293 -9.72 -3.70 13.09
C VAL A 293 -9.39 -2.72 11.99
N ILE A 294 -8.81 -3.23 10.90
CA ILE A 294 -8.47 -2.49 9.68
C ILE A 294 -9.11 -3.20 8.50
N GLN A 295 -9.74 -2.46 7.59
CA GLN A 295 -10.21 -2.98 6.30
C GLN A 295 -9.34 -2.39 5.20
N LEU A 296 -8.74 -3.25 4.38
CA LEU A 296 -7.98 -2.85 3.21
C LEU A 296 -8.89 -2.68 2.01
N THR A 297 -8.80 -1.53 1.36
CA THR A 297 -9.61 -1.21 0.19
C THR A 297 -9.04 -1.83 -1.09
N PRO A 298 -9.81 -1.89 -2.19
CA PRO A 298 -9.29 -2.32 -3.50
C PRO A 298 -8.10 -1.52 -4.01
N GLU A 299 -7.94 -0.28 -3.57
CA GLU A 299 -6.81 0.57 -3.94
C GLU A 299 -5.53 0.19 -3.18
N GLU A 300 -5.65 -0.35 -1.97
CA GLU A 300 -4.52 -0.76 -1.13
C GLU A 300 -4.07 -2.19 -1.43
N MET A 301 -5.01 -3.08 -1.74
CA MET A 301 -4.74 -4.50 -2.01
C MET A 301 -3.66 -4.76 -3.07
N PRO A 302 -3.55 -4.02 -4.20
CA PRO A 302 -2.46 -4.19 -5.17
C PRO A 302 -1.07 -4.00 -4.58
N GLY A 303 -0.87 -3.00 -3.72
CA GLY A 303 0.40 -2.76 -3.04
C GLY A 303 0.77 -3.90 -2.08
N LEU A 304 -0.23 -4.46 -1.40
CA LEU A 304 -0.06 -5.64 -0.56
C LEU A 304 0.30 -6.86 -1.39
N ILE A 305 -0.44 -7.14 -2.47
CA ILE A 305 -0.17 -8.26 -3.39
C ILE A 305 1.24 -8.15 -3.97
N ALA A 306 1.68 -6.97 -4.41
CA ALA A 306 3.04 -6.77 -4.90
C ALA A 306 4.10 -7.13 -3.85
N THR A 307 3.84 -6.82 -2.58
CA THR A 307 4.71 -7.22 -1.46
C THR A 307 4.66 -8.72 -1.23
N LEU A 308 3.47 -9.35 -1.25
CA LEU A 308 3.29 -10.81 -1.11
C LEU A 308 3.90 -11.61 -2.27
N MET A 309 4.02 -11.01 -3.47
CA MET A 309 4.67 -11.58 -4.64
C MET A 309 6.19 -11.37 -4.68
N GLY A 310 6.74 -10.49 -3.84
CA GLY A 310 8.18 -10.22 -3.82
C GLY A 310 8.64 -9.18 -4.82
N ILE A 311 7.69 -8.45 -5.41
CA ILE A 311 7.96 -7.31 -6.27
C ILE A 311 8.37 -6.10 -5.43
N LYS A 312 7.78 -5.95 -4.24
CA LYS A 312 8.16 -4.93 -3.24
C LYS A 312 8.69 -5.58 -1.98
N SER A 313 9.69 -4.97 -1.35
CA SER A 313 10.23 -5.38 -0.05
C SER A 313 9.28 -5.07 1.11
N SER A 314 8.51 -3.98 0.98
CA SER A 314 7.51 -3.58 1.97
C SER A 314 6.38 -2.73 1.38
N VAL A 315 5.29 -2.63 2.15
CA VAL A 315 4.22 -1.65 1.95
C VAL A 315 3.66 -1.20 3.29
N ARG A 316 3.24 0.06 3.38
CA ARG A 316 2.57 0.64 4.54
C ARG A 316 1.34 1.43 4.08
N PHE A 317 0.20 1.15 4.70
CA PHE A 317 -1.05 1.87 4.53
C PHE A 317 -1.39 2.55 5.86
N GLY A 318 -1.57 3.86 5.83
CA GLY A 318 -1.87 4.67 7.02
C GLY A 318 -3.23 5.34 6.92
N HIS A 319 -3.55 6.16 7.92
CA HIS A 319 -4.77 6.98 7.94
C HIS A 319 -6.09 6.19 8.00
N HIS A 320 -6.06 4.96 8.52
CA HIS A 320 -7.28 4.21 8.79
C HIS A 320 -7.94 4.68 10.10
N GLY A 321 -9.22 4.33 10.29
CA GLY A 321 -9.99 4.70 11.48
C GLY A 321 -10.51 6.13 11.47
N ALA A 322 -11.37 6.45 12.45
CA ALA A 322 -11.99 7.78 12.56
C ALA A 322 -10.97 8.90 12.82
N ARG A 323 -9.93 8.59 13.61
CA ARG A 323 -8.84 9.50 13.97
C ARG A 323 -7.66 9.48 13.00
N ARG A 324 -7.67 8.59 12.00
CA ARG A 324 -6.61 8.45 10.98
C ARG A 324 -5.23 8.14 11.56
N ASP A 325 -5.21 7.46 12.68
CA ASP A 325 -4.02 7.06 13.43
C ASP A 325 -3.78 5.55 13.37
N LYS A 326 -4.59 4.81 12.61
CA LYS A 326 -4.42 3.38 12.37
C LYS A 326 -3.61 3.12 11.11
N PHE A 327 -2.78 2.08 11.15
CA PHE A 327 -1.95 1.67 10.02
C PHE A 327 -1.82 0.15 9.89
N LEU A 328 -1.55 -0.29 8.67
CA LEU A 328 -1.06 -1.62 8.32
C LEU A 328 0.31 -1.48 7.66
N GLU A 329 1.25 -2.32 8.04
CA GLU A 329 2.54 -2.47 7.39
C GLU A 329 2.85 -3.94 7.16
N VAL A 330 3.37 -4.25 5.98
CA VAL A 330 3.84 -5.59 5.63
C VAL A 330 5.25 -5.48 5.11
N ARG A 331 6.16 -6.25 5.71
CA ARG A 331 7.58 -6.26 5.37
C ARG A 331 8.06 -7.68 5.15
N ARG A 332 8.87 -7.88 4.12
CA ARG A 332 9.61 -9.12 3.92
C ARG A 332 10.77 -9.21 4.91
N GLN A 333 11.01 -10.43 5.38
CA GLN A 333 12.14 -10.78 6.25
C GLN A 333 12.73 -12.10 5.76
N GLU A 334 13.91 -12.45 6.27
CA GLU A 334 14.49 -13.78 6.03
C GLU A 334 13.52 -14.85 6.55
N GLY A 335 13.14 -15.81 5.70
CA GLY A 335 12.22 -16.90 6.08
C GLY A 335 10.72 -16.57 6.06
N GLY A 336 10.31 -15.38 5.62
CA GLY A 336 8.88 -15.06 5.46
C GLY A 336 8.54 -13.58 5.36
N LEU A 337 7.50 -13.17 6.07
CA LEU A 337 7.10 -11.76 6.19
C LEU A 337 6.56 -11.47 7.58
N VAL A 338 6.50 -10.19 7.94
CA VAL A 338 5.84 -9.73 9.15
C VAL A 338 4.67 -8.83 8.76
N ILE A 339 3.52 -9.06 9.39
CA ILE A 339 2.34 -8.19 9.28
C ILE A 339 2.22 -7.41 10.59
N VAL A 340 2.31 -6.10 10.48
CA VAL A 340 2.24 -5.17 11.60
C VAL A 340 1.00 -4.29 11.44
N THR A 341 0.13 -4.28 12.44
CA THR A 341 -0.95 -3.28 12.54
C THR A 341 -0.70 -2.41 13.76
N GLY A 342 -1.23 -1.19 13.76
CA GLY A 342 -1.12 -0.35 14.94
C GLY A 342 -2.11 0.80 14.98
N GLU A 343 -2.25 1.37 16.18
CA GLU A 343 -3.03 2.56 16.50
C GLU A 343 -2.25 3.35 17.55
N GLN A 344 -1.80 4.56 17.21
CA GLN A 344 -0.96 5.40 18.09
C GLN A 344 0.30 4.64 18.55
N ALA A 345 0.48 4.46 19.86
CA ALA A 345 1.61 3.76 20.46
C ALA A 345 1.44 2.23 20.50
N THR A 346 0.22 1.72 20.21
CA THR A 346 -0.09 0.29 20.29
C THR A 346 0.23 -0.38 18.96
N VAL A 347 1.04 -1.45 19.00
CA VAL A 347 1.51 -2.17 17.81
C VAL A 347 1.31 -3.67 17.96
N TYR A 348 0.73 -4.31 16.94
CA TYR A 348 0.47 -5.74 16.86
C TYR A 348 1.31 -6.33 15.72
N SER A 349 2.32 -7.14 16.06
CA SER A 349 3.24 -7.72 15.09
C SER A 349 3.10 -9.24 15.06
N VAL A 350 2.86 -9.80 13.87
CA VAL A 350 2.72 -11.25 13.68
C VAL A 350 3.63 -11.71 12.54
N PRO A 351 4.60 -12.61 12.82
CA PRO A 351 5.39 -13.23 11.77
C PRO A 351 4.52 -14.21 10.97
N VAL A 352 4.80 -14.30 9.67
CA VAL A 352 4.05 -15.11 8.72
C VAL A 352 5.05 -15.95 7.94
N SER A 353 4.94 -17.26 8.10
CA SER A 353 5.78 -18.23 7.40
C SER A 353 5.58 -18.13 5.89
N THR A 354 6.60 -18.51 5.11
CA THR A 354 6.51 -18.59 3.64
C THR A 354 5.29 -19.39 3.16
N ALA A 355 4.95 -20.50 3.83
CA ALA A 355 3.77 -21.29 3.49
C ALA A 355 2.46 -20.50 3.69
N SER A 356 2.40 -19.71 4.76
CA SER A 356 1.22 -18.90 5.09
C SER A 356 1.01 -17.70 4.15
N VAL A 357 2.08 -17.20 3.52
CA VAL A 357 2.02 -16.09 2.55
C VAL A 357 1.04 -16.39 1.40
N TYR A 358 1.02 -17.63 0.91
CA TYR A 358 0.13 -18.03 -0.19
C TYR A 358 -1.35 -17.92 0.19
N TYR A 359 -1.72 -18.20 1.44
CA TYR A 359 -3.10 -18.05 1.91
C TYR A 359 -3.49 -16.58 2.07
N VAL A 360 -2.56 -15.72 2.50
CA VAL A 360 -2.79 -14.27 2.54
C VAL A 360 -3.00 -13.73 1.13
N LEU A 361 -2.16 -14.17 0.17
CA LEU A 361 -2.27 -13.79 -1.23
C LEU A 361 -3.61 -14.24 -1.84
N ASP A 362 -4.03 -15.48 -1.60
CA ASP A 362 -5.33 -16.00 -2.06
C ASP A 362 -6.50 -15.16 -1.51
N LEU A 363 -6.47 -14.78 -0.23
CA LEU A 363 -7.49 -13.89 0.37
C LEU A 363 -7.54 -12.52 -0.32
N CYS A 364 -6.39 -11.89 -0.58
CA CYS A 364 -6.33 -10.62 -1.31
C CYS A 364 -6.90 -10.76 -2.72
N CYS A 365 -6.50 -11.79 -3.46
CA CYS A 365 -6.98 -12.04 -4.81
C CYS A 365 -8.49 -12.27 -4.84
N ARG A 366 -9.03 -13.08 -3.91
CA ARG A 366 -10.49 -13.31 -3.80
C ARG A 366 -11.26 -12.04 -3.49
N ALA A 367 -10.79 -11.23 -2.54
CA ALA A 367 -11.41 -9.94 -2.24
C ALA A 367 -11.45 -9.06 -3.50
N MET A 368 -10.34 -9.00 -4.25
CA MET A 368 -10.31 -8.26 -5.50
C MET A 368 -11.12 -8.90 -6.63
N SER A 369 -11.32 -10.22 -6.66
CA SER A 369 -12.07 -10.94 -7.70
C SER A 369 -13.59 -10.96 -7.48
N THR A 370 -14.10 -10.41 -6.37
CA THR A 370 -15.52 -10.50 -5.97
C THR A 370 -16.25 -9.14 -6.03
N GLY A 371 -15.77 -8.17 -6.81
CA GLY A 371 -16.32 -6.80 -6.89
C GLY A 371 -17.29 -6.54 -8.05
N MET A 372 -18.33 -5.73 -7.80
CA MET A 372 -19.25 -5.10 -8.77
C MET A 372 -20.18 -6.02 -9.61
N GLY A 373 -20.59 -7.17 -9.09
CA GLY A 373 -21.74 -7.88 -9.67
C GLY A 373 -23.05 -7.17 -9.31
N SER A 374 -23.73 -6.59 -10.30
CA SER A 374 -25.12 -6.16 -10.13
C SER A 374 -25.97 -7.35 -9.70
N SER A 375 -26.97 -7.10 -8.87
CA SER A 375 -27.77 -8.06 -8.11
C SER A 375 -28.61 -9.06 -8.93
N THR A 376 -28.30 -9.29 -10.20
CA THR A 376 -29.10 -10.12 -11.12
C THR A 376 -28.37 -11.32 -11.71
N GLU A 377 -27.03 -11.36 -11.73
CA GLU A 377 -26.29 -12.58 -12.09
C GLU A 377 -25.44 -13.07 -10.92
N VAL A 378 -25.91 -14.16 -10.33
CA VAL A 378 -25.43 -14.68 -9.06
C VAL A 378 -24.15 -15.49 -9.30
N ASP A 379 -23.06 -15.07 -8.64
CA ASP A 379 -21.82 -15.83 -8.34
C ASP A 379 -20.65 -15.87 -9.34
N ALA A 380 -20.67 -15.21 -10.52
CA ALA A 380 -19.48 -15.18 -11.38
C ALA A 380 -18.44 -14.13 -10.91
N PRO A 381 -17.16 -14.50 -10.70
CA PRO A 381 -16.10 -13.53 -10.39
C PRO A 381 -15.85 -12.60 -11.58
N TRP A 382 -15.87 -11.30 -11.35
CA TRP A 382 -15.68 -10.28 -12.40
C TRP A 382 -14.25 -10.27 -12.98
N ARG A 383 -13.26 -10.76 -12.21
CA ARG A 383 -11.87 -10.95 -12.64
C ARG A 383 -11.37 -12.30 -12.18
N SER A 384 -10.66 -12.99 -13.06
CA SER A 384 -9.93 -14.18 -12.63
C SER A 384 -8.78 -13.77 -11.70
N VAL A 385 -8.35 -14.71 -10.85
CA VAL A 385 -7.14 -14.51 -10.01
C VAL A 385 -5.92 -14.23 -10.89
N SER A 386 -5.84 -14.84 -12.07
CA SER A 386 -4.76 -14.60 -13.03
C SER A 386 -4.75 -13.14 -13.50
N ASP A 387 -5.90 -12.56 -13.82
CA ASP A 387 -6.01 -11.16 -14.25
C ASP A 387 -5.54 -10.21 -13.15
N VAL A 388 -5.96 -10.48 -11.92
CA VAL A 388 -5.53 -9.74 -10.73
C VAL A 388 -4.00 -9.74 -10.60
N LEU A 389 -3.37 -10.91 -10.65
CA LEU A 389 -1.92 -11.03 -10.50
C LEU A 389 -1.17 -10.37 -11.66
N MET A 390 -1.67 -10.50 -12.89
CA MET A 390 -1.09 -9.86 -14.06
C MET A 390 -1.15 -8.33 -13.98
N LEU A 391 -2.29 -7.77 -13.53
CA LEU A 391 -2.43 -6.32 -13.33
C LEU A 391 -1.45 -5.80 -12.27
N VAL A 392 -1.32 -6.49 -11.14
CA VAL A 392 -0.37 -6.10 -10.08
C VAL A 392 1.07 -6.20 -10.59
N ARG A 393 1.42 -7.27 -11.29
CA ARG A 393 2.75 -7.45 -11.87
C ARG A 393 3.08 -6.35 -12.87
N ASN A 394 2.15 -5.98 -13.75
CA ASN A 394 2.37 -4.91 -14.73
C ASN A 394 2.44 -3.53 -14.08
N ALA A 395 1.71 -3.29 -12.98
CA ALA A 395 1.71 -2.00 -12.30
C ALA A 395 2.96 -1.77 -11.44
N HIS A 396 3.55 -2.83 -10.89
CA HIS A 396 4.64 -2.74 -9.91
C HIS A 396 5.96 -3.37 -10.36
N GLY A 397 5.94 -4.22 -11.39
CA GLY A 397 7.13 -4.87 -11.94
C GLY A 397 7.70 -4.03 -13.07
N PHE A 398 8.61 -3.12 -12.72
CA PHE A 398 9.59 -2.52 -13.62
C PHE A 398 10.93 -2.44 -12.90
#